data_AF-A0A835GWH7-F1
#
_entry.id   AF-A0A835GWH7-F1
#
_cell.length_a   1.000
_cell.length_b   1.000
_cell.length_c   1.000
_cell.angle_alpha   90.00
_cell.angle_beta   90.00
_cell.angle_gamma   90.00
#
_symmetry.space_group_name_H-M   'P 1'
#
loop_
_entity.id
_entity.type
_entity.pdbx_description
1 polymer ?
#
loop_
_entity_poly.entity_id
_entity_poly.type
_entity_poly.pdbx_seq_one_letter_code
_entity_poly.pdbx_strand_id
1 'polypeptide(L)'
;MVKKYKKSCEVWLRSIKSHLKQGKDGIDAIVKDALYKLDKHEHIKFKSQTAILAFKCGVPDTGLWQVEMLNVWVAYLNLENEYGNPPKEAVAKVFKEALQYCDREKFHLALLGVYEKNDQYKLADELLDQMMVWLRRIKSHLKQGKDGIGAIVNDALHKLDKHVHIKFKSQTAILAFKGGVPDTGRSMNLNHLFGFKTKNFLEILHEIRLDDEEVIRALFERATSLSLSSKNMKSLFKKYLEYEKGHGDEDRVEYVKRNAIECVENSLA
;
A
#
# COMPACT_ATOMS: atom_id res chain seq x y z
N MET A 1 -26.08 4.32 33.78
CA MET A 1 -26.32 4.96 32.47
C MET A 1 -26.90 3.99 31.43
N VAL A 2 -26.33 2.79 31.27
CA VAL A 2 -26.79 1.76 30.30
C VAL A 2 -28.24 1.27 30.54
N LYS A 3 -28.73 1.25 31.79
CA LYS A 3 -30.11 0.85 32.14
C LYS A 3 -31.20 1.69 31.47
N LYS A 4 -30.93 2.97 31.15
CA LYS A 4 -31.91 3.93 30.59
C LYS A 4 -31.90 3.97 29.05
N TYR A 5 -30.80 3.60 28.41
CA TYR A 5 -30.60 3.68 26.96
C TYR A 5 -30.14 2.34 26.38
N LYS A 6 -30.95 1.29 26.62
CA LYS A 6 -30.58 -0.11 26.32
C LYS A 6 -30.39 -0.39 24.82
N LYS A 7 -31.04 0.39 23.94
CA LYS A 7 -30.96 0.28 22.48
C LYS A 7 -29.86 1.14 21.84
N SER A 8 -29.08 1.91 22.62
CA SER A 8 -28.06 2.80 22.04
C SER A 8 -26.70 2.11 21.95
N CYS A 9 -26.23 1.83 20.73
CA CYS A 9 -24.87 1.33 20.48
C CYS A 9 -23.79 2.19 21.15
N GLU A 10 -23.92 3.52 21.06
CA GLU A 10 -22.91 4.45 21.58
C GLU A 10 -22.73 4.35 23.10
N VAL A 11 -23.82 4.14 23.84
CA VAL A 11 -23.80 4.01 25.30
C VAL A 11 -23.07 2.72 25.72
N TRP A 12 -23.30 1.62 24.99
CA TRP A 12 -22.58 0.36 25.20
C TRP A 12 -21.09 0.47 24.88
N LEU A 13 -20.74 1.11 23.75
CA LEU A 13 -19.34 1.32 23.35
C LEU A 13 -18.57 2.20 24.35
N ARG A 14 -19.20 3.24 24.90
CA ARG A 14 -18.58 4.05 25.97
C ARG A 14 -18.33 3.22 27.22
N SER A 15 -19.26 2.33 27.59
CA SER A 15 -19.10 1.42 28.72
C SER A 15 -17.93 0.46 28.51
N ILE A 16 -17.86 -0.17 27.33
CA ILE A 16 -16.76 -1.09 26.96
C ILE A 16 -15.41 -0.36 26.96
N LYS A 17 -15.34 0.82 26.35
CA LYS A 17 -14.11 1.65 26.33
C LYS A 17 -13.63 1.99 27.75
N SER A 18 -14.54 2.27 28.68
CA SER A 18 -14.18 2.51 30.08
C SER A 18 -13.63 1.27 30.78
N HIS A 19 -14.17 0.08 30.49
CA HIS A 19 -13.69 -1.18 31.06
C HIS A 19 -12.32 -1.55 30.51
N LEU A 20 -12.14 -1.44 29.18
CA LEU A 20 -10.86 -1.65 28.49
C LEU A 20 -9.75 -0.76 29.07
N LYS A 21 -10.02 0.54 29.26
CA LYS A 21 -9.05 1.48 29.85
C LYS A 21 -8.69 1.19 31.30
N GLN A 22 -9.59 0.56 32.05
CA GLN A 22 -9.38 0.22 33.46
C GLN A 22 -8.77 -1.18 33.63
N GLY A 23 -8.47 -1.89 32.53
CA GLY A 23 -7.95 -3.26 32.58
C GLY A 23 -8.92 -4.26 33.24
N LYS A 24 -10.22 -3.99 33.15
CA LYS A 24 -11.24 -4.84 33.78
C LYS A 24 -11.66 -5.98 32.87
N ASP A 25 -11.71 -7.18 33.44
CA ASP A 25 -12.28 -8.36 32.80
C ASP A 25 -13.80 -8.27 32.65
N GLY A 26 -14.38 -9.17 31.84
CA GLY A 26 -15.84 -9.28 31.66
C GLY A 26 -16.41 -8.47 30.49
N ILE A 27 -15.58 -8.01 29.55
CA ILE A 27 -16.02 -7.34 28.32
C ILE A 27 -16.98 -8.23 27.52
N ASP A 28 -16.70 -9.54 27.44
CA ASP A 28 -17.55 -10.49 26.70
C ASP A 28 -18.97 -10.56 27.25
N ALA A 29 -19.14 -10.46 28.57
CA ALA A 29 -20.46 -10.43 29.20
C ALA A 29 -21.22 -9.14 28.83
N ILE A 30 -20.53 -8.00 28.79
CA ILE A 30 -21.09 -6.71 28.39
C ILE A 30 -21.49 -6.73 26.91
N VAL A 31 -20.64 -7.30 26.05
CA VAL A 31 -20.92 -7.46 24.61
C VAL A 31 -22.13 -8.36 24.39
N LYS A 32 -22.21 -9.48 25.10
CA LYS A 32 -23.35 -10.41 25.01
C LYS A 32 -24.66 -9.74 25.45
N ASP A 33 -24.64 -8.98 26.54
CA ASP A 33 -25.83 -8.25 27.02
C ASP A 33 -26.23 -7.11 26.07
N ALA A 34 -25.26 -6.43 25.46
CA ALA A 34 -25.51 -5.43 24.42
C ALA A 34 -26.17 -6.06 23.18
N LEU A 35 -25.61 -7.15 22.64
CA LEU A 35 -26.15 -7.83 21.47
C LEU A 35 -27.57 -8.38 21.69
N TYR A 36 -27.93 -8.75 22.92
CA TYR A 36 -29.30 -9.14 23.25
C TYR A 36 -30.29 -7.97 23.17
N LYS A 37 -29.83 -6.74 23.42
CA LYS A 37 -30.67 -5.53 23.52
C LYS A 37 -30.67 -4.66 22.27
N LEU A 38 -29.64 -4.78 21.43
CA LEU A 38 -29.49 -4.05 20.17
C LEU A 38 -30.25 -4.75 19.05
N ASP A 39 -30.73 -3.96 18.10
CA ASP A 39 -31.40 -4.48 16.93
C ASP A 39 -30.40 -5.24 16.04
N LYS A 40 -30.84 -6.33 15.39
CA LYS A 40 -29.95 -7.24 14.64
C LYS A 40 -29.10 -6.53 13.58
N HIS A 41 -29.64 -5.52 12.93
CA HIS A 41 -28.94 -4.75 11.90
C HIS A 41 -27.74 -3.96 12.47
N GLU A 42 -27.76 -3.62 13.77
CA GLU A 42 -26.64 -2.94 14.44
C GLU A 42 -25.54 -3.89 14.92
N HIS A 43 -25.76 -5.21 14.89
CA HIS A 43 -24.84 -6.18 15.51
C HIS A 43 -23.47 -6.19 14.83
N ILE A 44 -23.43 -6.10 13.49
CA ILE A 44 -22.16 -6.07 12.75
C ILE A 44 -21.40 -4.79 13.09
N LYS A 45 -22.08 -3.64 13.04
CA LYS A 45 -21.49 -2.33 13.41
C LYS A 45 -20.93 -2.35 14.83
N PHE A 46 -21.73 -2.83 15.78
CA PHE A 46 -21.36 -2.90 17.18
C PHE A 46 -20.16 -3.83 17.42
N LYS A 47 -20.14 -5.02 16.80
CA LYS A 47 -19.02 -5.96 16.88
C LYS A 47 -17.75 -5.38 16.27
N SER A 48 -17.83 -4.79 15.07
CA SER A 48 -16.67 -4.17 14.41
C SER A 48 -16.11 -3.01 15.24
N GLN A 49 -16.97 -2.12 15.75
CA GLN A 49 -16.54 -1.01 16.60
C GLN A 49 -15.96 -1.50 17.94
N THR A 50 -16.50 -2.59 18.51
CA THR A 50 -15.96 -3.21 19.73
C THR A 50 -14.57 -3.81 19.48
N ALA A 51 -14.38 -4.54 18.38
CA ALA A 51 -13.09 -5.10 17.98
C ALA A 51 -12.05 -4.00 17.73
N ILE A 52 -12.44 -2.92 17.02
CA ILE A 52 -11.59 -1.74 16.81
C ILE A 52 -11.22 -1.07 18.14
N LEU A 53 -12.15 -0.94 19.09
CA LEU A 53 -11.87 -0.39 20.42
C LEU A 53 -10.92 -1.28 21.24
N ALA A 54 -11.13 -2.59 21.23
CA ALA A 54 -10.26 -3.54 21.89
C ALA A 54 -8.84 -3.47 21.32
N PHE A 55 -8.70 -3.46 19.98
CA PHE A 55 -7.43 -3.27 19.30
C PHE A 55 -6.72 -1.98 19.72
N LYS A 56 -7.44 -0.86 19.71
CA LYS A 56 -6.91 0.46 20.10
C LYS A 56 -6.45 0.51 21.56
N CYS A 57 -7.05 -0.29 22.44
CA CYS A 57 -6.73 -0.32 23.87
C CYS A 57 -5.73 -1.42 24.27
N GLY A 58 -5.52 -2.45 23.44
CA GLY A 58 -4.79 -3.67 23.80
C GLY A 58 -3.55 -4.01 22.96
N VAL A 59 -3.25 -3.28 21.87
CA VAL A 59 -2.09 -3.43 20.97
C VAL A 59 -1.67 -4.87 20.62
N PRO A 60 -2.03 -5.39 19.44
CA PRO A 60 -1.39 -6.58 18.89
C PRO A 60 -0.54 -6.22 17.65
N ASP A 61 0.78 -6.16 17.85
CA ASP A 61 1.77 -5.82 16.81
C ASP A 61 2.26 -7.07 16.05
N THR A 62 1.32 -7.93 15.63
CA THR A 62 1.63 -9.18 14.93
C THR A 62 0.93 -9.21 13.56
N GLY A 63 1.64 -9.66 12.52
CA GLY A 63 1.17 -9.59 11.13
C GLY A 63 -0.17 -10.27 10.84
N LEU A 64 -0.56 -11.30 11.61
CA LEU A 64 -1.89 -11.92 11.53
C LEU A 64 -3.00 -10.95 11.95
N TRP A 65 -2.80 -10.20 13.04
CA TRP A 65 -3.79 -9.25 13.53
C TRP A 65 -4.00 -8.08 12.58
N GLN A 66 -2.98 -7.69 11.80
CA GLN A 66 -3.15 -6.67 10.75
C GLN A 66 -4.13 -7.15 9.66
N VAL A 67 -4.09 -8.43 9.29
CA VAL A 67 -5.00 -9.03 8.30
C VAL A 67 -6.41 -9.15 8.88
N GLU A 68 -6.54 -9.62 10.11
CA GLU A 68 -7.84 -9.73 10.78
C GLU A 68 -8.48 -8.35 10.98
N MET A 69 -7.69 -7.35 11.37
CA MET A 69 -8.16 -5.98 11.51
C MET A 69 -8.57 -5.36 10.18
N LEU A 70 -7.83 -5.63 9.09
CA LEU A 70 -8.25 -5.20 7.75
C LEU A 70 -9.65 -5.72 7.42
N ASN A 71 -9.92 -7.00 7.70
CA ASN A 71 -11.24 -7.59 7.46
C ASN A 71 -12.34 -6.95 8.31
N VAL A 72 -12.05 -6.65 9.58
CA VAL A 72 -12.99 -5.92 10.46
C VAL A 72 -13.30 -4.52 9.92
N TRP A 73 -12.29 -3.80 9.46
CA TRP A 73 -12.47 -2.47 8.86
C TRP A 73 -13.24 -2.52 7.54
N VAL A 74 -12.98 -3.52 6.69
CA VAL A 74 -13.73 -3.72 5.44
C VAL A 74 -15.19 -4.07 5.73
N ALA A 75 -15.46 -4.91 6.75
CA ALA A 75 -16.83 -5.20 7.17
C ALA A 75 -17.55 -3.95 7.69
N TYR A 76 -16.85 -3.10 8.45
CA TYR A 76 -17.41 -1.82 8.91
C TYR A 76 -17.66 -0.86 7.75
N LEU A 77 -16.74 -0.79 6.78
CA LEU A 77 -16.86 0.04 5.60
C LEU A 77 -18.02 -0.39 4.69
N ASN A 78 -18.19 -1.70 4.48
CA ASN A 78 -19.35 -2.24 3.75
C ASN A 78 -20.67 -1.80 4.39
N LEU A 79 -20.75 -1.88 5.73
CA LEU A 79 -21.94 -1.49 6.45
C LEU A 79 -22.24 0.01 6.34
N GLU A 80 -21.23 0.89 6.43
CA GLU A 80 -21.44 2.33 6.21
C GLU A 80 -21.73 2.66 4.74
N ASN A 81 -21.22 1.87 3.79
CA ASN A 81 -21.54 2.05 2.37
C ASN A 81 -23.01 1.70 2.05
N GLU A 82 -23.54 0.68 2.71
CA GLU A 82 -24.91 0.19 2.49
C GLU A 82 -25.95 0.97 3.33
N TYR A 83 -25.63 1.29 4.58
CA TYR A 83 -26.58 1.85 5.55
C TYR A 83 -26.18 3.22 6.12
N GLY A 84 -25.01 3.75 5.76
CA GLY A 84 -24.57 5.06 6.21
C GLY A 84 -25.49 6.18 5.69
N ASN A 85 -25.57 7.28 6.43
CA ASN A 85 -26.40 8.42 6.03
C ASN A 85 -25.68 9.76 6.26
N PRO A 86 -25.26 10.47 5.19
CA PRO A 86 -25.22 10.02 3.80
C PRO A 86 -24.07 9.00 3.58
N PRO A 87 -24.24 7.97 2.71
CA PRO A 87 -23.28 6.88 2.57
C PRO A 87 -21.84 7.34 2.26
N LYS A 88 -21.69 8.30 1.34
CA LYS A 88 -20.37 8.81 0.93
C LYS A 88 -19.59 9.43 2.09
N GLU A 89 -20.26 10.19 2.96
CA GLU A 89 -19.61 10.81 4.13
C GLU A 89 -19.30 9.79 5.23
N ALA A 90 -20.21 8.83 5.44
CA ALA A 90 -20.04 7.75 6.39
C ALA A 90 -18.84 6.87 6.02
N VAL A 91 -18.75 6.46 4.75
CA VAL A 91 -17.60 5.75 4.18
C VAL A 91 -16.34 6.60 4.31
N ALA A 92 -16.35 7.88 3.94
CA ALA A 92 -15.18 8.74 4.07
C ALA A 92 -14.67 8.85 5.52
N LYS A 93 -15.57 8.88 6.50
CA LYS A 93 -15.22 8.94 7.93
C LYS A 93 -14.55 7.65 8.40
N VAL A 94 -15.17 6.49 8.12
CA VAL A 94 -14.60 5.18 8.46
C VAL A 94 -13.28 4.98 7.72
N PHE A 95 -13.22 5.42 6.47
CA PHE A 95 -12.02 5.33 5.65
C PHE A 95 -10.87 6.10 6.29
N LYS A 96 -11.08 7.39 6.60
CA LYS A 96 -10.09 8.22 7.27
C LYS A 96 -9.63 7.66 8.62
N GLU A 97 -10.53 7.01 9.36
CA GLU A 97 -10.21 6.40 10.66
C GLU A 97 -9.38 5.13 10.51
N ALA A 98 -9.76 4.23 9.60
CA ALA A 98 -9.06 2.96 9.34
C ALA A 98 -7.63 3.17 8.87
N LEU A 99 -7.39 4.25 8.11
CA LEU A 99 -6.07 4.60 7.58
C LEU A 99 -5.01 4.98 8.62
N GLN A 100 -5.39 5.06 9.90
CA GLN A 100 -4.45 5.22 11.01
C GLN A 100 -3.84 3.88 11.46
N TYR A 101 -4.46 2.75 11.09
CA TYR A 101 -4.13 1.42 11.61
C TYR A 101 -3.86 0.39 10.51
N CYS A 102 -4.51 0.52 9.35
CA CYS A 102 -4.36 -0.41 8.24
C CYS A 102 -3.31 0.05 7.24
N ASP A 103 -2.70 -0.93 6.56
CA ASP A 103 -1.94 -0.65 5.35
C ASP A 103 -2.85 0.05 4.34
N ARG A 104 -2.43 1.24 3.94
CA ARG A 104 -3.25 2.17 3.19
C ARG A 104 -3.43 1.69 1.73
N GLU A 105 -2.47 0.97 1.14
CA GLU A 105 -2.62 0.37 -0.20
C GLU A 105 -3.65 -0.75 -0.20
N LYS A 106 -3.53 -1.70 0.74
CA LYS A 106 -4.50 -2.78 0.89
C LYS A 106 -5.91 -2.24 1.14
N PHE A 107 -6.04 -1.15 1.90
CA PHE A 107 -7.35 -0.60 2.22
C PHE A 107 -7.98 0.24 1.09
N HIS A 108 -7.20 0.94 0.26
CA HIS A 108 -7.73 1.58 -0.95
C HIS A 108 -8.16 0.56 -1.99
N LEU A 109 -7.39 -0.53 -2.16
CA LEU A 109 -7.80 -1.65 -3.02
C LEU A 109 -9.05 -2.35 -2.47
N ALA A 110 -9.17 -2.48 -1.14
CA ALA A 110 -10.38 -3.00 -0.53
C ALA A 110 -11.58 -2.09 -0.78
N LEU A 111 -11.44 -0.76 -0.63
CA LEU A 111 -12.50 0.21 -0.94
C LEU A 111 -12.92 0.15 -2.41
N LEU A 112 -11.95 0.06 -3.33
CA LEU A 112 -12.23 -0.13 -4.75
C LEU A 112 -13.04 -1.42 -4.96
N GLY A 113 -12.63 -2.53 -4.36
CA GLY A 113 -13.35 -3.80 -4.42
C GLY A 113 -14.74 -3.75 -3.78
N VAL A 114 -14.97 -2.90 -2.77
CA VAL A 114 -16.31 -2.64 -2.20
C VAL A 114 -17.19 -1.91 -3.22
N TYR A 115 -16.67 -0.87 -3.89
CA TYR A 115 -17.41 -0.16 -4.92
C TYR A 115 -17.72 -1.04 -6.13
N GLU A 116 -16.77 -1.86 -6.57
CA GLU A 116 -16.98 -2.82 -7.66
C GLU A 116 -18.05 -3.87 -7.32
N LYS A 117 -18.00 -4.46 -6.11
CA LYS A 117 -18.97 -5.47 -5.67
C LYS A 117 -20.39 -4.94 -5.51
N ASN A 118 -20.54 -3.65 -5.22
CA ASN A 118 -21.83 -2.99 -5.04
C ASN A 118 -22.28 -2.24 -6.31
N ASP A 119 -21.66 -2.48 -7.46
CA ASP A 119 -21.97 -1.83 -8.74
C ASP A 119 -21.88 -0.28 -8.70
N GLN A 120 -21.10 0.27 -7.77
CA GLN A 120 -20.89 1.71 -7.61
C GLN A 120 -19.78 2.22 -8.53
N TYR A 121 -19.87 1.92 -9.82
CA TYR A 121 -18.84 2.19 -10.82
C TYR A 121 -18.40 3.66 -10.88
N LYS A 122 -19.33 4.61 -10.69
CA LYS A 122 -18.99 6.05 -10.63
C LYS A 122 -18.03 6.40 -9.49
N LEU A 123 -18.20 5.79 -8.31
CA LEU A 123 -17.33 6.04 -7.16
C LEU A 123 -15.97 5.33 -7.32
N ALA A 124 -15.96 4.14 -7.93
CA ALA A 124 -14.73 3.46 -8.34
C ALA A 124 -13.95 4.30 -9.37
N ASP A 125 -14.64 4.83 -10.37
CA ASP A 125 -14.05 5.71 -11.39
C ASP A 125 -13.55 7.02 -10.77
N GLU A 126 -14.30 7.67 -9.87
CA GLU A 126 -13.81 8.87 -9.14
C GLU A 126 -12.50 8.57 -8.38
N LEU A 127 -12.42 7.42 -7.70
CA LEU A 127 -11.24 6.99 -6.97
C LEU A 127 -10.05 6.72 -7.91
N LEU A 128 -10.30 6.12 -9.08
CA LEU A 128 -9.28 5.85 -10.10
C LEU A 128 -8.87 7.11 -10.89
N ASP A 129 -9.80 7.98 -11.20
CA ASP A 129 -9.60 9.23 -11.95
C ASP A 129 -8.75 10.21 -11.17
N GLN A 130 -8.92 10.28 -9.85
CA GLN A 130 -8.00 11.02 -9.00
C GLN A 130 -6.55 10.58 -9.20
N MET A 131 -6.27 9.29 -9.46
CA MET A 131 -4.92 8.80 -9.77
C MET A 131 -4.54 9.02 -11.25
N MET A 132 -5.47 8.77 -12.18
CA MET A 132 -5.24 8.80 -13.63
C MET A 132 -5.09 10.21 -14.21
N VAL A 133 -5.78 11.21 -13.68
CA VAL A 133 -5.72 12.61 -14.16
C VAL A 133 -4.32 13.19 -14.00
N TRP A 134 -3.62 12.90 -12.90
CA TRP A 134 -2.23 13.34 -12.70
C TRP A 134 -1.27 12.68 -13.69
N LEU A 135 -1.42 11.38 -13.94
CA LEU A 135 -0.59 10.65 -14.92
C LEU A 135 -0.81 11.17 -16.35
N ARG A 136 -2.05 11.51 -16.71
CA ARG A 136 -2.37 12.12 -18.01
C ARG A 136 -1.75 13.50 -18.15
N ARG A 137 -1.81 14.34 -17.10
CA ARG A 137 -1.18 15.66 -17.08
C ARG A 137 0.34 15.57 -17.26
N ILE A 138 1.00 14.66 -16.53
CA ILE A 138 2.44 14.39 -16.66
C ILE A 138 2.80 13.95 -18.07
N LYS A 139 2.06 12.98 -18.64
CA LYS A 139 2.27 12.50 -20.01
C LYS A 139 2.14 13.61 -21.04
N SER A 140 1.17 14.52 -20.87
CA SER A 140 0.99 15.67 -21.76
C SER A 140 2.15 16.67 -21.65
N HIS A 141 2.64 16.92 -20.43
CA HIS A 141 3.78 17.82 -20.20
C HIS A 141 5.05 17.30 -20.87
N LEU A 142 5.33 16.00 -20.69
CA LEU A 142 6.44 15.31 -21.34
C LEU A 142 6.37 15.40 -22.87
N LYS A 143 5.18 15.15 -23.47
CA LYS A 143 4.99 15.26 -24.92
C LYS A 143 5.22 16.67 -25.46
N GLN A 144 4.95 17.69 -24.65
CA GLN A 144 5.11 19.09 -25.05
C GLN A 144 6.53 19.61 -24.81
N GLY A 145 7.45 18.78 -24.28
CA GLY A 145 8.81 19.19 -23.94
C GLY A 145 8.85 20.28 -22.86
N LYS A 146 7.83 20.37 -22.01
CA LYS A 146 7.72 21.41 -20.99
C LYS A 146 8.38 20.96 -19.69
N ASP A 147 9.26 21.79 -19.17
CA ASP A 147 9.87 21.63 -17.84
C ASP A 147 8.83 21.75 -16.71
N GLY A 148 9.21 21.36 -15.50
CA GLY A 148 8.36 21.50 -14.30
C GLY A 148 7.53 20.27 -13.93
N ILE A 149 7.90 19.08 -14.44
CA ILE A 149 7.26 17.81 -14.04
C ILE A 149 7.37 17.59 -12.53
N GLY A 150 8.51 17.96 -11.92
CA GLY A 150 8.71 17.87 -10.48
C GLY A 150 7.68 18.64 -9.66
N ALA A 151 7.26 19.83 -10.11
CA ALA A 151 6.21 20.61 -9.45
C ALA A 151 4.84 19.92 -9.56
N ILE A 152 4.49 19.39 -10.73
CA ILE A 152 3.24 18.64 -10.94
C ILE A 152 3.21 17.37 -10.07
N VAL A 153 4.35 16.69 -9.94
CA VAL A 153 4.49 15.53 -9.08
C VAL A 153 4.32 15.92 -7.62
N ASN A 154 4.95 17.00 -7.15
CA ASN A 154 4.76 17.47 -5.77
C ASN A 154 3.31 17.86 -5.49
N ASP A 155 2.65 18.58 -6.39
CA ASP A 155 1.22 18.92 -6.28
C ASP A 155 0.35 17.66 -6.20
N ALA A 156 0.64 16.68 -7.04
CA ALA A 156 -0.04 15.40 -7.02
C ALA A 156 0.22 14.67 -5.70
N LEU A 157 1.46 14.61 -5.21
CA LEU A 157 1.81 13.97 -3.93
C LEU A 157 1.18 14.68 -2.72
N HIS A 158 0.90 15.99 -2.80
CA HIS A 158 0.16 16.70 -1.76
C HIS A 158 -1.35 16.37 -1.75
N LYS A 159 -1.93 16.09 -2.91
CA LYS A 159 -3.37 15.81 -3.06
C LYS A 159 -3.71 14.33 -3.03
N LEU A 160 -2.77 13.49 -3.45
CA LEU A 160 -2.84 12.06 -3.44
C LEU A 160 -2.42 11.52 -2.09
N ASP A 161 -3.06 10.45 -1.66
CA ASP A 161 -2.72 9.77 -0.43
C ASP A 161 -1.33 9.12 -0.46
N LYS A 162 -0.59 9.15 0.66
CA LYS A 162 0.82 8.69 0.74
C LYS A 162 1.13 7.28 0.19
N HIS A 163 0.16 6.38 0.17
CA HIS A 163 0.34 5.02 -0.32
C HIS A 163 0.27 4.90 -1.85
N VAL A 164 -0.56 5.71 -2.53
CA VAL A 164 -0.54 5.74 -3.99
C VAL A 164 0.72 6.41 -4.49
N HIS A 165 1.45 7.14 -3.64
CA HIS A 165 2.71 7.80 -4.01
C HIS A 165 3.69 6.81 -4.62
N ILE A 166 3.77 5.58 -4.11
CA ILE A 166 4.68 4.56 -4.66
C ILE A 166 4.29 4.24 -6.09
N LYS A 167 3.04 3.79 -6.29
CA LYS A 167 2.53 3.43 -7.63
C LYS A 167 2.56 4.62 -8.60
N PHE A 168 2.19 5.80 -8.12
CA PHE A 168 2.19 7.05 -8.86
C PHE A 168 3.60 7.47 -9.27
N LYS A 169 4.58 7.43 -8.35
CA LYS A 169 6.00 7.70 -8.64
C LYS A 169 6.56 6.70 -9.63
N SER A 170 6.31 5.39 -9.46
CA SER A 170 6.76 4.37 -10.41
C SER A 170 6.14 4.57 -11.80
N GLN A 171 4.84 4.85 -11.90
CA GLN A 171 4.17 5.12 -13.17
C GLN A 171 4.66 6.43 -13.81
N THR A 172 4.95 7.44 -12.99
CA THR A 172 5.56 8.70 -13.44
C THR A 172 6.97 8.50 -13.97
N ALA A 173 7.80 7.71 -13.28
CA ALA A 173 9.15 7.37 -13.72
C ALA A 173 9.11 6.63 -15.07
N ILE A 174 8.22 5.63 -15.22
CA ILE A 174 8.01 4.92 -16.50
C ILE A 174 7.60 5.90 -17.62
N LEU A 175 6.76 6.88 -17.32
CA LEU A 175 6.38 7.91 -18.29
C LEU A 175 7.55 8.82 -18.66
N ALA A 176 8.38 9.23 -17.70
CA ALA A 176 9.57 10.05 -17.94
C ALA A 176 10.60 9.32 -18.83
N PHE A 177 10.84 8.04 -18.55
CA PHE A 177 11.67 7.18 -19.40
C PHE A 177 11.14 7.08 -20.84
N LYS A 178 9.83 6.89 -21.01
CA LYS A 178 9.20 6.85 -22.34
C LYS A 178 9.15 8.22 -23.03
N GLY A 179 9.20 9.29 -22.25
CA GLY A 179 9.14 10.67 -22.72
C GLY A 179 10.49 11.28 -23.10
N GLY A 180 11.58 10.51 -23.01
CA GLY A 180 12.92 10.98 -23.36
C GLY A 180 13.60 11.85 -22.30
N VAL A 181 13.11 11.83 -21.05
CA VAL A 181 13.70 12.58 -19.93
C VAL A 181 14.15 11.62 -18.81
N PRO A 182 15.19 10.80 -19.05
CA PRO A 182 15.59 9.73 -18.14
C PRO A 182 16.09 10.27 -16.79
N ASP A 183 16.78 11.41 -16.75
CA ASP A 183 17.29 12.01 -15.50
C ASP A 183 16.17 12.38 -14.52
N THR A 184 15.03 12.84 -15.04
CA THR A 184 13.84 13.09 -14.24
C THR A 184 13.25 11.78 -13.70
N GLY A 185 13.23 10.73 -14.53
CA GLY A 185 12.82 9.39 -14.10
C GLY A 185 13.71 8.81 -13.00
N ARG A 186 15.04 8.95 -13.13
CA ARG A 186 16.05 8.53 -12.15
C ARG A 186 15.89 9.27 -10.81
N SER A 187 15.76 10.61 -10.85
CA SER A 187 15.54 11.43 -9.65
C SER A 187 14.26 11.05 -8.88
N MET A 188 13.18 10.74 -9.59
CA MET A 188 11.90 10.37 -8.97
C MET A 188 11.90 8.97 -8.35
N ASN A 189 12.74 8.07 -8.84
CA ASN A 189 12.88 6.70 -8.33
C ASN A 189 13.95 6.54 -7.25
N LEU A 190 14.95 7.42 -7.19
CA LEU A 190 16.07 7.29 -6.25
C LEU A 190 15.65 7.30 -4.77
N ASN A 191 14.54 7.97 -4.44
CA ASN A 191 14.03 8.02 -3.06
C ASN A 191 13.22 6.77 -2.64
N HIS A 192 13.04 5.78 -3.52
CA HIS A 192 12.27 4.56 -3.22
C HIS A 192 13.12 3.28 -3.12
N LEU A 193 14.43 3.37 -3.43
CA LEU A 193 15.38 2.26 -3.34
C LEU A 193 15.62 1.76 -1.90
N PHE A 194 15.22 2.52 -0.88
CA PHE A 194 15.50 2.20 0.52
C PHE A 194 14.48 1.27 1.20
N GLY A 195 13.49 0.72 0.48
CA GLY A 195 12.73 -0.36 1.10
C GLY A 195 11.54 -0.89 0.34
N PHE A 196 11.74 -1.78 -0.64
CA PHE A 196 10.77 -2.84 -0.96
C PHE A 196 11.48 -4.01 -1.65
N LYS A 197 11.43 -5.19 -1.05
CA LYS A 197 12.15 -6.44 -1.44
C LYS A 197 11.79 -7.05 -2.82
N THR A 198 11.14 -6.32 -3.74
CA THR A 198 10.66 -6.91 -5.02
C THR A 198 10.51 -5.96 -6.21
N LYS A 199 10.69 -4.64 -6.09
CA LYS A 199 10.41 -3.69 -7.20
C LYS A 199 11.62 -3.21 -8.01
N ASN A 200 12.84 -3.64 -7.68
CA ASN A 200 14.08 -3.27 -8.40
C ASN A 200 14.15 -3.80 -9.85
N PHE A 201 13.28 -4.76 -10.21
CA PHE A 201 13.36 -5.51 -11.47
C PHE A 201 12.89 -4.74 -12.71
N LEU A 202 11.93 -3.81 -12.57
CA LEU A 202 11.43 -3.03 -13.71
C LEU A 202 12.39 -1.90 -14.09
N GLU A 203 13.09 -1.32 -13.11
CA GLU A 203 14.00 -0.19 -13.34
C GLU A 203 15.22 -0.62 -14.15
N ILE A 204 15.83 -1.74 -13.79
CA ILE A 204 16.94 -2.35 -14.55
C ILE A 204 16.51 -2.61 -16.01
N LEU A 205 15.29 -3.13 -16.24
CA LEU A 205 14.77 -3.37 -17.59
C LEU A 205 14.53 -2.08 -18.39
N HIS A 206 14.20 -0.98 -17.72
CA HIS A 206 14.01 0.31 -18.36
C HIS A 206 15.34 1.00 -18.68
N GLU A 207 16.35 0.83 -17.82
CA GLU A 207 17.68 1.38 -18.04
C GLU A 207 18.47 0.65 -19.13
N ILE A 208 18.31 -0.68 -19.24
CA ILE A 208 18.87 -1.49 -20.35
C ILE A 208 18.40 -0.97 -21.72
N ARG A 209 17.24 -0.30 -21.80
CA ARG A 209 16.74 0.29 -23.04
C ARG A 209 17.38 1.63 -23.40
N LEU A 210 18.10 2.25 -22.48
CA LEU A 210 18.81 3.51 -22.67
C LEU A 210 20.29 3.31 -22.99
N ASP A 211 20.79 2.06 -22.91
CA ASP A 211 22.15 1.64 -23.27
C ASP A 211 23.27 2.38 -22.52
N ASP A 212 23.00 2.79 -21.28
CA ASP A 212 23.95 3.47 -20.40
C ASP A 212 24.68 2.44 -19.52
N GLU A 213 25.80 1.90 -20.05
CA GLU A 213 26.50 0.75 -19.46
C GLU A 213 26.91 0.95 -18.00
N GLU A 214 27.41 2.13 -17.63
CA GLU A 214 27.89 2.43 -16.28
C GLU A 214 26.73 2.42 -15.28
N VAL A 215 25.60 3.02 -15.65
CA VAL A 215 24.41 3.08 -14.80
C VAL A 215 23.78 1.69 -14.66
N ILE A 216 23.71 0.91 -15.73
CA ILE A 216 23.16 -0.44 -15.72
C ILE A 216 23.99 -1.34 -14.79
N ARG A 217 25.33 -1.31 -14.92
CA ARG A 217 26.25 -2.06 -14.06
C ARG A 217 26.12 -1.64 -12.60
N ALA A 218 26.09 -0.34 -12.31
CA ALA A 218 25.91 0.16 -10.94
C ALA A 218 24.56 -0.25 -10.31
N LEU A 219 23.49 -0.34 -11.11
CA LEU A 219 22.19 -0.84 -10.66
C LEU A 219 22.22 -2.33 -10.35
N PHE A 220 22.90 -3.14 -11.17
CA PHE A 220 23.08 -4.56 -10.88
C PHE A 220 23.88 -4.77 -9.60
N GLU A 221 25.01 -4.07 -9.41
CA GLU A 221 25.82 -4.16 -8.18
C GLU A 221 25.02 -3.78 -6.93
N ARG A 222 24.25 -2.68 -7.00
CA ARG A 222 23.38 -2.28 -5.88
C ARG A 222 22.27 -3.30 -5.63
N ALA A 223 21.74 -3.93 -6.68
CA ALA A 223 20.68 -4.91 -6.55
C ALA A 223 21.18 -6.23 -5.96
N THR A 224 22.41 -6.65 -6.28
CA THR A 224 23.04 -7.87 -5.75
C THR A 224 23.53 -7.69 -4.32
N SER A 225 23.85 -6.47 -3.89
CA SER A 225 24.19 -6.17 -2.49
C SER A 225 22.99 -6.20 -1.53
N LEU A 226 21.75 -6.35 -2.03
CA LEU A 226 20.54 -6.40 -1.20
C LEU A 226 20.20 -7.83 -0.79
N SER A 227 19.73 -8.01 0.46
CA SER A 227 19.25 -9.30 0.97
C SER A 227 17.86 -9.66 0.39
N LEU A 228 17.85 -10.16 -0.85
CA LEU A 228 16.65 -10.65 -1.53
C LEU A 228 16.44 -12.15 -1.30
N SER A 229 15.22 -12.64 -1.53
CA SER A 229 14.93 -14.07 -1.46
C SER A 229 15.69 -14.85 -2.54
N SER A 230 15.99 -16.12 -2.29
CA SER A 230 16.73 -17.00 -3.22
C SER A 230 16.12 -17.02 -4.63
N LYS A 231 14.79 -17.01 -4.75
CA LYS A 231 14.06 -16.94 -6.02
C LYS A 231 14.34 -15.63 -6.79
N ASN A 232 14.39 -14.51 -6.07
CA ASN A 232 14.62 -13.19 -6.67
C ASN A 232 16.10 -12.99 -7.03
N MET A 233 17.03 -13.45 -6.19
CA MET A 233 18.47 -13.41 -6.49
C MET A 233 18.82 -14.25 -7.70
N LYS A 234 18.29 -15.47 -7.82
CA LYS A 234 18.51 -16.32 -8.99
C LYS A 234 18.03 -15.65 -10.28
N SER A 235 16.87 -14.99 -10.23
CA SER A 235 16.33 -14.24 -11.37
C SER A 235 17.21 -13.04 -11.72
N LEU A 236 17.72 -12.31 -10.71
CA LEU A 236 18.57 -11.13 -10.90
C LEU A 236 19.91 -11.50 -11.55
N PHE A 237 20.62 -12.48 -10.98
CA PHE A 237 21.91 -12.94 -11.52
C PHE A 237 21.78 -13.54 -12.92
N LYS A 238 20.68 -14.24 -13.22
CA LYS A 238 20.43 -14.72 -14.58
C LYS A 238 20.39 -13.57 -15.60
N LYS A 239 19.71 -12.48 -15.26
CA LYS A 239 19.64 -11.29 -16.13
C LYS A 239 20.94 -10.51 -16.19
N TYR A 240 21.66 -10.38 -15.08
CA TYR A 240 22.96 -9.71 -15.06
C TYR A 240 23.93 -10.44 -15.99
N LEU A 241 23.93 -11.77 -15.93
CA LEU A 241 24.76 -12.62 -16.77
C LEU A 241 24.31 -12.60 -18.25
N GLU A 242 23.01 -12.51 -18.54
CA GLU A 242 22.50 -12.28 -19.90
C GLU A 242 22.93 -10.92 -20.45
N TYR A 243 22.96 -9.87 -19.61
CA TYR A 243 23.39 -8.53 -19.99
C TYR A 243 24.89 -8.47 -20.32
N GLU A 244 25.75 -8.94 -19.42
CA GLU A 244 27.22 -8.93 -19.62
C GLU A 244 27.66 -9.87 -20.75
N LYS A 245 26.91 -10.94 -21.07
CA LYS A 245 27.18 -11.74 -22.28
C LYS A 245 26.91 -10.99 -23.59
N GLY A 246 26.02 -10.01 -23.56
CA GLY A 246 25.68 -9.21 -24.74
C GLY A 246 26.52 -7.93 -24.88
N HIS A 247 26.93 -7.33 -23.76
CA HIS A 247 27.53 -5.98 -23.72
C HIS A 247 28.87 -5.92 -22.95
N GLY A 248 29.27 -7.01 -22.28
CA GLY A 248 30.46 -7.08 -21.44
C GLY A 248 31.58 -7.93 -22.03
N ASP A 249 32.62 -8.12 -21.24
CA ASP A 249 33.78 -8.98 -21.54
C ASP A 249 33.73 -10.29 -20.73
N GLU A 250 34.65 -11.21 -21.05
CA GLU A 250 34.73 -12.51 -20.35
C GLU A 250 35.02 -12.34 -18.85
N ASP A 251 35.81 -11.34 -18.47
CA ASP A 251 36.17 -11.04 -17.09
C ASP A 251 34.97 -10.61 -16.26
N ARG A 252 34.07 -9.81 -16.83
CA ARG A 252 32.80 -9.40 -16.21
C ARG A 252 31.83 -10.56 -16.08
N VAL A 253 31.73 -11.42 -17.09
CA VAL A 253 30.90 -12.63 -17.02
C VAL A 253 31.40 -13.55 -15.90
N GLU A 254 32.71 -13.69 -15.75
CA GLU A 254 33.34 -14.45 -14.65
C GLU A 254 33.08 -13.80 -13.29
N TYR A 255 33.18 -12.47 -13.20
CA TYR A 255 32.89 -11.69 -12.00
C TYR A 255 31.44 -11.93 -11.53
N VAL A 256 30.45 -11.84 -12.42
CA VAL A 256 29.04 -12.05 -12.08
C VAL A 256 28.79 -13.48 -11.59
N LYS A 257 29.43 -14.49 -12.20
CA LYS A 257 29.32 -15.89 -11.74
C LYS A 257 29.87 -16.06 -10.33
N ARG A 258 31.05 -15.48 -10.05
CA ARG A 258 31.69 -15.54 -8.72
C ARG A 258 30.81 -14.89 -7.66
N ASN A 259 30.30 -13.69 -7.95
CA ASN A 259 29.44 -12.93 -7.06
C ASN A 259 28.11 -13.68 -6.78
N ALA A 260 27.60 -14.45 -7.75
CA ALA A 260 26.44 -15.31 -7.55
C ALA A 260 26.69 -16.48 -6.59
N ILE A 261 27.88 -17.10 -6.64
CA ILE A 261 28.28 -18.19 -5.73
C ILE A 261 28.42 -17.65 -4.31
N GLU A 262 29.17 -16.56 -4.15
CA GLU A 262 29.39 -15.90 -2.85
C GLU A 262 28.06 -15.48 -2.20
N CYS A 263 27.12 -15.00 -3.00
CA CYS A 263 25.80 -14.63 -2.49
C CYS A 263 24.95 -15.84 -2.04
N VAL A 264 25.10 -17.00 -2.69
CA VAL A 264 24.44 -18.24 -2.26
C VAL A 264 25.06 -18.76 -0.96
N GLU A 265 26.39 -18.75 -0.86
CA GLU A 265 27.12 -19.16 0.35
C GLU A 265 26.75 -18.29 1.55
N ASN A 266 26.72 -16.97 1.39
CA ASN A 266 26.30 -16.03 2.43
C ASN A 266 24.81 -16.14 2.80
N SER A 267 23.99 -16.76 1.97
CA SER A 267 22.56 -16.98 2.26
C SER A 267 22.25 -18.30 3.00
N LEU A 268 23.24 -19.19 3.09
CA LEU A 268 23.16 -20.50 3.76
C LEU A 268 23.82 -20.51 5.15
N ALA A 269 24.60 -19.48 5.48
CA ALA A 269 25.17 -19.21 6.81
C ALA A 269 24.19 -18.41 7.69
#